data_AF-A0A955U5H6-F1
#
_entry.id   AF-A0A955U5H6-F1
#
_cell.length_a   1.000
_cell.length_b   1.000
_cell.length_c   1.000
_cell.angle_alpha   90.00
_cell.angle_beta   90.00
_cell.angle_gamma   90.00
#
_symmetry.space_group_name_H-M   'P 1'
#
loop_
_entity.id
_entity.type
_entity.pdbx_description
1 polymer ?
#
loop_
_entity_poly.entity_id
_entity_poly.type
_entity_poly.pdbx_seq_one_letter_code
_entity_poly.pdbx_strand_id
1 'polypeptide(L)'
;MSVLDPRHAPSTWQCWLAALWDVLQTDDEACDRLIRCAGGHQGAVHLIEGDASTADALAYARTLSELGYASEAAEVLGEELRVAFGPFDRLPRIEMSASFATA
;
A
#
# COMPACT_ATOMS: atom_id res chain seq x y z
N MET A 1 12.28 -1.35 -30.26
CA MET A 1 11.11 -0.77 -29.57
C MET A 1 10.26 -1.93 -29.09
N SER A 2 10.46 -2.36 -27.83
CA SER A 2 9.67 -3.46 -27.27
C SER A 2 8.29 -2.92 -26.88
N VAL A 3 7.27 -3.43 -27.56
CA VAL A 3 5.87 -3.23 -27.23
C VAL A 3 5.65 -3.87 -25.87
N LEU A 4 5.28 -3.06 -24.85
CA LEU A 4 4.89 -3.55 -23.54
C LEU A 4 3.71 -4.53 -23.72
N ASP A 5 3.91 -5.79 -23.34
CA ASP A 5 2.86 -6.82 -23.41
C ASP A 5 1.73 -6.44 -22.44
N PRO A 6 0.50 -6.19 -22.91
CA PRO A 6 -0.63 -5.78 -22.06
C PRO A 6 -1.04 -6.86 -21.05
N ARG A 7 -0.46 -8.07 -21.10
CA ARG A 7 -0.65 -9.14 -20.11
C ARG A 7 0.19 -8.96 -18.84
N HIS A 8 1.05 -7.93 -18.77
CA HIS A 8 1.87 -7.61 -17.59
C HIS A 8 1.48 -6.30 -16.92
N ALA A 9 0.32 -5.72 -17.24
CA ALA A 9 -0.16 -4.55 -16.51
C ALA A 9 -0.32 -4.96 -15.03
N PRO A 10 0.43 -4.33 -14.10
CA PRO A 10 0.30 -4.64 -12.69
C PRO A 10 -1.15 -4.45 -12.30
N SER A 11 -1.69 -5.37 -11.51
CA SER A 11 -3.05 -5.22 -11.02
C SER A 11 -3.17 -3.91 -10.25
N THR A 12 -4.36 -3.33 -10.20
CA THR A 12 -4.63 -2.12 -9.38
C THR A 12 -4.08 -2.28 -7.97
N TRP A 13 -4.11 -3.50 -7.44
CA TRP A 13 -3.51 -3.89 -6.17
C TRP A 13 -1.99 -3.74 -6.12
N GLN A 14 -1.26 -4.24 -7.11
CA GLN A 14 0.20 -4.11 -7.18
C GLN A 14 0.61 -2.63 -7.30
N CYS A 15 -0.15 -1.82 -8.05
CA CYS A 15 0.08 -0.38 -8.14
C CYS A 15 -0.14 0.32 -6.79
N TRP A 16 -1.21 -0.03 -6.06
CA TRP A 16 -1.49 0.52 -4.73
C TRP A 16 -0.40 0.15 -3.72
N LEU A 17 0.01 -1.12 -3.70
CA LEU A 17 1.11 -1.59 -2.86
C LEU A 17 2.39 -0.82 -3.15
N ALA A 18 2.79 -0.68 -4.42
CA ALA A 18 4.00 0.04 -4.79
C ALA A 18 3.94 1.52 -4.38
N ALA A 19 2.81 2.19 -4.64
CA ALA A 19 2.63 3.60 -4.29
C ALA A 19 2.68 3.83 -2.77
N LEU A 20 2.01 2.98 -1.99
CA LEU A 20 2.06 3.08 -0.53
C LEU A 20 3.42 2.68 0.02
N TRP A 21 4.09 1.71 -0.59
CA TRP A 21 5.45 1.33 -0.21
C TRP A 21 6.42 2.50 -0.36
N ASP A 22 6.35 3.23 -1.48
CA ASP A 22 7.19 4.41 -1.72
C ASP A 22 6.91 5.52 -0.70
N VAL A 23 5.63 5.76 -0.37
CA VAL A 23 5.24 6.78 0.62
C VAL A 23 5.68 6.36 2.03
N LEU A 24 5.55 5.09 2.38
CA LEU A 24 5.87 4.54 3.71
C LEU A 24 7.35 4.75 4.07
N GLN A 25 8.26 4.75 3.10
CA GLN A 25 9.68 5.05 3.32
C GLN A 25 9.92 6.47 3.85
N THR A 26 8.94 7.37 3.70
CA THR A 26 9.08 8.78 4.03
C THR A 26 8.13 9.21 5.15
N ASP A 27 6.85 8.83 5.05
CA ASP A 27 5.77 9.31 5.92
C ASP A 27 4.67 8.24 6.05
N ASP A 28 4.63 7.58 7.21
CA ASP A 28 3.61 6.59 7.58
C ASP A 28 2.23 7.22 7.83
N GLU A 29 2.17 8.48 8.31
CA GLU A 29 0.90 9.20 8.42
C GLU A 29 0.32 9.55 7.05
N ALA A 30 1.18 9.83 6.06
CA ALA A 30 0.73 10.02 4.67
C ALA A 30 0.13 8.74 4.09
N CYS A 31 0.70 7.58 4.39
CA CYS A 31 0.11 6.29 4.02
C CYS A 31 -1.29 6.12 4.60
N ASP A 32 -1.48 6.37 5.90
CA ASP A 32 -2.80 6.28 6.53
C ASP A 32 -3.80 7.26 5.88
N ARG A 33 -3.39 8.52 5.63
CA ARG A 33 -4.23 9.50 4.94
C ARG A 33 -4.63 9.02 3.54
N LEU A 34 -3.71 8.45 2.76
CA LEU A 34 -4.00 7.92 1.43
C LEU A 34 -5.01 6.78 1.48
N ILE A 35 -4.84 5.85 2.42
CA ILE A 35 -5.77 4.73 2.64
C ILE A 35 -7.18 5.27 2.95
N ARG A 36 -7.29 6.23 3.87
CA ARG A 36 -8.59 6.87 4.20
C ARG A 36 -9.20 7.60 3.01
N CYS A 37 -8.41 8.41 2.28
CA CYS A 37 -8.87 9.16 1.11
C CYS A 37 -9.35 8.23 -0.02
N ALA A 38 -8.75 7.05 -0.14
CA ALA A 38 -9.16 6.01 -1.07
C ALA A 38 -10.44 5.26 -0.64
N GLY A 39 -11.00 5.59 0.52
CA GLY A 39 -12.19 4.94 1.07
C GLY A 39 -11.90 3.69 1.90
N GLY A 40 -10.64 3.44 2.23
CA GLY A 40 -10.22 2.35 3.11
C GLY A 40 -10.82 2.52 4.50
N HIS A 41 -11.27 1.42 5.08
CA HIS A 41 -11.78 1.36 6.44
C HIS A 41 -10.62 1.18 7.41
N GLN A 42 -10.66 1.86 8.55
CA GLN A 42 -9.71 1.58 9.61
C GLN A 42 -10.16 0.36 10.39
N GLY A 43 -9.24 -0.55 10.67
CA GLY A 43 -9.50 -1.81 11.35
C GLY A 43 -8.34 -2.23 12.23
N ALA A 44 -8.57 -3.28 13.01
CA ALA A 44 -7.51 -3.99 13.69
C ALA A 44 -6.78 -4.87 12.68
N VAL A 45 -5.46 -4.77 12.65
CA VAL A 45 -4.61 -5.55 11.77
C VAL A 45 -3.92 -6.61 12.58
N HIS A 46 -4.19 -7.86 12.22
CA HIS A 46 -3.69 -9.01 12.94
C HIS A 46 -2.22 -9.24 12.59
N LEU A 47 -1.33 -8.74 13.44
CA LEU A 47 0.08 -9.04 13.40
C LEU A 47 0.39 -10.29 14.24
N ILE A 48 1.60 -10.83 14.08
CA ILE A 48 2.06 -12.02 14.81
C ILE A 48 1.98 -11.81 16.34
N GLU A 49 2.22 -10.59 16.82
CA GLU A 49 2.20 -10.24 18.25
C GLU A 49 0.82 -9.79 18.77
N GLY A 50 -0.19 -9.74 17.90
CA GLY A 50 -1.55 -9.36 18.26
C GLY A 50 -2.15 -8.30 17.32
N ASP A 51 -3.26 -7.73 17.77
CA ASP A 51 -4.04 -6.76 17.00
C ASP A 51 -3.40 -5.38 17.11
N ALA A 52 -2.95 -4.84 15.99
CA ALA A 52 -2.42 -3.49 15.88
C ALA A 52 -3.46 -2.55 15.29
N SER A 53 -3.42 -1.28 15.67
CA SER A 53 -4.13 -0.26 14.90
C SER A 53 -3.44 -0.02 13.57
N THR A 54 -4.16 0.48 12.56
CA THR A 54 -3.56 0.85 11.26
C THR A 54 -2.34 1.77 11.41
N ALA A 55 -2.37 2.71 12.35
CA ALA A 55 -1.22 3.58 12.61
C ALA A 55 -0.02 2.80 13.15
N ASP A 56 -0.24 1.92 14.12
CA ASP A 56 0.84 1.11 14.73
C ASP A 56 1.45 0.13 13.72
N ALA A 57 0.62 -0.48 12.88
CA ALA A 57 1.07 -1.42 11.87
C ALA A 57 1.82 -0.74 10.71
N LEU A 58 1.43 0.48 10.29
CA LEU A 58 2.21 1.27 9.34
C LEU A 58 3.56 1.69 9.93
N ALA A 59 3.57 2.16 11.19
CA ALA A 59 4.82 2.49 11.89
C ALA A 59 5.71 1.23 12.05
N TYR A 60 5.12 0.08 12.32
CA TYR A 60 5.82 -1.20 12.39
C TYR A 60 6.41 -1.63 11.03
N ALA A 61 5.62 -1.55 9.96
CA ALA A 61 6.09 -1.84 8.60
C ALA A 61 7.24 -0.92 8.18
N ARG A 62 7.17 0.37 8.52
CA ARG A 62 8.27 1.32 8.31
C ARG A 62 9.52 0.89 9.09
N THR A 63 9.37 0.57 10.37
CA THR A 63 10.49 0.11 11.22
C THR A 63 11.15 -1.14 10.65
N LEU A 64 10.37 -2.11 10.17
CA LEU A 64 10.88 -3.31 9.50
C LEU A 64 11.66 -2.97 8.22
N SER A 65 11.14 -2.03 7.41
CA SER A 65 11.84 -1.54 6.22
C SER A 65 13.18 -0.89 6.56
N GLU A 66 13.21 -0.03 7.57
CA GLU A 66 14.43 0.65 8.05
C GLU A 66 15.49 -0.33 8.58
N LEU A 67 15.06 -1.47 9.14
CA LEU A 67 15.92 -2.56 9.60
C LEU A 67 16.36 -3.52 8.48
N GLY A 68 15.89 -3.34 7.25
CA GLY A 68 16.22 -4.18 6.09
C GLY A 68 15.33 -5.41 5.90
N TYR A 69 14.25 -5.55 6.69
CA TYR A 69 13.24 -6.60 6.58
C TYR A 69 12.14 -6.20 5.60
N ALA A 70 12.53 -5.96 4.34
CA ALA A 70 11.63 -5.42 3.32
C ALA A 70 10.48 -6.39 2.96
N SER A 71 10.72 -7.70 3.04
CA SER A 71 9.70 -8.71 2.74
C SER A 71 8.58 -8.69 3.78
N GLU A 72 8.97 -8.66 5.05
CA GLU A 72 8.07 -8.65 6.21
C GLU A 72 7.28 -7.34 6.26
N ALA A 73 7.94 -6.21 6.01
CA ALA A 73 7.27 -4.92 5.88
C ALA A 73 6.23 -4.91 4.76
N ALA A 74 6.54 -5.53 3.61
CA ALA A 74 5.60 -5.62 2.48
C ALA A 74 4.40 -6.52 2.81
N GLU A 75 4.60 -7.58 3.59
CA GLU A 75 3.52 -8.44 4.09
C GLU A 75 2.58 -7.67 5.03
N VAL A 76 3.13 -6.90 5.98
CA VAL A 76 2.34 -6.05 6.89
C VAL A 76 1.53 -5.02 6.11
N LEU A 77 2.15 -4.34 5.13
CA LEU A 77 1.46 -3.37 4.28
C LEU A 77 0.37 -4.01 3.41
N GLY A 78 0.60 -5.23 2.91
CA GLY A 78 -0.39 -6.00 2.16
C GLY A 78 -1.58 -6.41 3.02
N GLU A 79 -1.34 -6.77 4.27
CA GLU A 79 -2.38 -7.10 5.24
C GLU A 79 -3.20 -5.86 5.63
N GLU A 80 -2.55 -4.72 5.86
CA GLU A 80 -3.23 -3.43 6.07
C GLU A 80 -4.18 -3.09 4.93
N LEU A 81 -3.72 -3.18 3.68
CA LEU A 81 -4.56 -2.97 2.52
C LEU A 81 -5.73 -3.94 2.47
N ARG A 82 -5.51 -5.20 2.87
CA ARG A 82 -6.56 -6.23 2.88
C ARG A 82 -7.61 -5.93 3.93
N VAL A 83 -7.22 -5.45 5.10
CA VAL A 83 -8.16 -5.01 6.15
C VAL A 83 -8.89 -3.75 5.70
N ALA A 84 -8.18 -2.80 5.11
CA ALA A 84 -8.74 -1.51 4.74
C ALA A 84 -9.74 -1.58 3.59
N PHE A 85 -9.46 -2.37 2.56
CA PHE A 85 -10.29 -2.44 1.35
C PHE A 85 -11.10 -3.74 1.24
N GLY A 86 -10.83 -4.73 2.09
CA GLY A 86 -11.40 -6.07 1.97
C GLY A 86 -10.71 -6.89 0.87
N PRO A 87 -11.31 -8.00 0.41
CA PRO A 87 -10.74 -8.80 -0.67
C PRO A 87 -10.55 -7.95 -1.94
N PHE A 88 -9.52 -8.28 -2.72
CA PHE A 88 -8.92 -7.59 -3.88
C PHE A 88 -9.85 -6.90 -4.92
N ASP A 89 -11.17 -7.05 -4.83
CA ASP A 89 -12.18 -6.53 -5.75
C ASP A 89 -12.65 -5.09 -5.44
N ARG A 90 -12.26 -4.51 -4.30
CA ARG A 90 -12.79 -3.21 -3.83
C ARG A 90 -11.81 -2.04 -3.88
N LEU A 91 -10.61 -2.24 -4.42
CA LEU A 91 -9.67 -1.13 -4.56
C LEU A 91 -10.19 -0.10 -5.56
N PRO A 92 -10.05 1.20 -5.27
CA PRO A 92 -10.33 2.24 -6.25
C PRO A 92 -9.38 2.06 -7.44
N ARG A 93 -9.93 2.16 -8.65
CA ARG A 93 -9.12 2.19 -9.87
C ARG A 93 -8.16 3.38 -9.78
N ILE A 94 -6.87 3.09 -9.68
CA ILE A 94 -5.84 4.09 -9.95
C ILE A 94 -5.88 4.32 -11.45
N GLU A 95 -6.63 5.33 -11.87
CA GLU A 95 -6.36 5.92 -13.18
C GLU A 95 -5.03 6.66 -13.04
N MET A 96 -3.95 6.02 -13.52
CA MET A 96 -2.69 6.71 -13.81
C MET A 96 -2.98 7.73 -14.91
N SER A 97 -3.54 8.87 -14.51
CA SER A 97 -3.63 10.02 -15.38
C SER A 97 -2.19 10.44 -15.64
N ALA A 98 -1.74 10.24 -16.88
CA ALA A 98 -0.45 10.67 -17.40
C ALA A 98 -0.36 12.22 -17.48
N SER A 99 -0.86 12.92 -16.48
CA SER A 99 -1.00 14.37 -16.43
C SER A 99 0.02 15.01 -15.49
N PHE A 100 1.25 14.50 -15.49
CA PHE A 100 2.43 15.21 -14.97
C PHE A 100 3.62 15.17 -15.94
N ALA A 101 3.33 15.07 -17.23
CA ALA A 101 4.26 15.54 -18.26
C ALA A 101 3.81 16.93 -18.70
N THR A 102 4.73 17.89 -18.61
CA THR A 102 4.70 19.27 -19.13
C THR A 102 4.18 20.37 -18.19
N ALA A 103 5.12 20.98 -17.46
CA ALA A 103 5.36 22.42 -17.50
C ALA A 103 6.83 22.70 -17.15
#